data_AF-A0A2M8A4S8-F1
#
_entry.id   AF-A0A2M8A4S8-F1
#
_cell.length_a   1.000
_cell.length_b   1.000
_cell.length_c   1.000
_cell.angle_alpha   90.00
_cell.angle_beta   90.00
_cell.angle_gamma   90.00
#
_symmetry.space_group_name_H-M   'P 1'
#
loop_
_entity.id
_entity.type
_entity.pdbx_description
1 polymer ?
#
loop_
_entity_poly.entity_id
_entity_poly.type
_entity_poly.pdbx_seq_one_letter_code
_entity_poly.pdbx_strand_id
1 'polypeptide(L)'
;MWKCENEAMWKCENEAMWKCENEAMWKFENEAMWKWNNVEMEQCENEAMWKWNNVKMCQCENEAMWKFENEAMWKWSNVKMCQCENEAMWKFENEAMWKWNNVKMCQCEN
;
A
#
# COMPACT_ATOMS: atom_id res chain seq x y z
N MET A 1 -11.51 0.01 -17.64
CA MET A 1 -10.54 -1.03 -17.19
C MET A 1 -9.18 -0.59 -17.69
N TRP A 2 -8.38 -0.01 -16.80
CA TRP A 2 -7.06 0.51 -17.12
C TRP A 2 -6.01 -0.57 -16.91
N LYS A 3 -5.06 -0.66 -17.84
CA LYS A 3 -3.93 -1.57 -17.80
C LYS A 3 -2.69 -0.81 -18.23
N CYS A 4 -1.63 -0.95 -17.46
CA CYS A 4 -0.37 -0.31 -17.75
C CYS A 4 0.81 -1.26 -17.50
N GLU A 5 1.97 -0.99 -18.10
CA GLU A 5 3.21 -1.73 -17.85
C GLU A 5 4.20 -0.91 -17.01
N ASN A 6 4.46 0.33 -17.40
CA ASN A 6 5.33 1.25 -16.68
C ASN A 6 4.72 2.65 -16.69
N GLU A 7 4.27 3.13 -15.54
CA GLU A 7 3.70 4.46 -15.43
C GLU A 7 4.22 5.23 -14.21
N ALA A 8 4.18 6.55 -14.32
CA ALA A 8 4.51 7.43 -13.22
C ALA A 8 3.41 8.49 -13.11
N MET A 9 2.69 8.46 -12.00
CA MET A 9 1.56 9.35 -11.74
C MET A 9 1.89 10.32 -10.62
N TRP A 10 1.59 11.59 -10.86
CA TRP A 10 1.97 12.66 -9.94
C TRP A 10 0.86 13.08 -8.99
N LYS A 11 -0.36 13.19 -9.52
CA LYS A 11 -1.56 13.56 -8.78
C LYS A 11 -2.77 12.93 -9.43
N CYS A 12 -3.47 12.09 -8.68
CA CYS A 12 -4.73 11.50 -9.09
C CYS A 12 -5.77 11.71 -7.98
N GLU A 13 -7.03 11.89 -8.37
CA GLU A 13 -8.16 11.99 -7.45
C GLU A 13 -9.25 11.04 -7.96
N ASN A 14 -9.70 10.11 -7.10
CA ASN A 14 -10.76 9.15 -7.38
C ASN A 14 -10.51 8.24 -8.60
N GLU A 15 -9.54 7.34 -8.48
CA GLU A 15 -9.23 6.38 -9.54
C GLU A 15 -9.48 4.92 -9.16
N ALA A 16 -9.76 4.11 -10.19
CA ALA A 16 -9.94 2.67 -10.07
C ALA A 16 -9.08 1.94 -11.09
N MET A 17 -8.01 1.32 -10.61
CA MET A 17 -6.98 0.72 -11.45
C MET A 17 -6.92 -0.79 -11.30
N TRP A 18 -6.81 -1.50 -12.43
CA TRP A 18 -7.09 -2.93 -12.44
C TRP A 18 -5.85 -3.81 -12.52
N LYS A 19 -4.89 -3.47 -13.37
CA LYS A 19 -3.64 -4.22 -13.53
C LYS A 19 -2.49 -3.31 -13.96
N CYS A 20 -1.44 -3.27 -13.18
CA CYS A 20 -0.20 -2.58 -13.54
C CYS A 20 1.02 -3.38 -13.08
N GLU A 21 2.14 -3.24 -13.79
CA GLU A 21 3.36 -3.99 -13.48
C GLU A 21 4.33 -3.18 -12.64
N ASN A 22 4.86 -2.07 -13.16
CA ASN A 22 5.69 -1.15 -12.39
C ASN A 22 5.10 0.24 -12.39
N GLU A 23 5.00 0.82 -11.21
CA GLU A 23 4.48 2.17 -11.07
C GLU A 23 5.11 2.93 -9.92
N ALA A 24 5.25 4.23 -10.14
CA ALA A 24 5.60 5.18 -9.10
C ALA A 24 4.49 6.22 -9.02
N MET A 25 3.85 6.29 -7.86
CA MET A 25 2.78 7.23 -7.61
C MET A 25 3.20 8.18 -6.49
N TRP A 26 2.92 9.48 -6.66
CA TRP A 26 3.32 10.48 -5.68
C TRP A 26 2.21 10.90 -4.72
N LYS A 27 1.04 11.33 -5.24
CA LYS A 27 -0.08 11.80 -4.41
C LYS A 27 -1.40 11.35 -4.98
N PHE A 28 -2.21 10.68 -4.19
CA PHE A 28 -3.47 10.12 -4.64
C PHE A 28 -4.48 10.09 -3.49
N GLU A 29 -5.73 10.29 -3.86
CA GLU A 29 -6.85 10.39 -2.93
C GLU A 29 -8.01 9.51 -3.43
N ASN A 30 -8.52 8.66 -2.54
CA ASN A 30 -9.67 7.77 -2.76
C ASN A 30 -9.48 6.78 -3.92
N GLU A 31 -8.58 5.82 -3.76
CA GLU A 31 -8.24 4.86 -4.82
C GLU A 31 -8.60 3.41 -4.51
N ALA A 32 -8.95 2.67 -5.57
CA ALA A 32 -9.19 1.24 -5.52
C ALA A 32 -8.30 0.49 -6.52
N MET A 33 -7.38 -0.33 -5.99
CA MET A 33 -6.34 -0.97 -6.78
C MET A 33 -6.33 -2.49 -6.64
N TRP A 34 -6.33 -3.21 -7.77
CA TRP A 34 -6.60 -4.66 -7.76
C TRP A 34 -5.39 -5.58 -7.89
N LYS A 35 -4.50 -5.38 -8.87
CA LYS A 35 -3.39 -6.30 -9.15
C LYS A 35 -2.13 -5.57 -9.60
N TRP A 36 -1.11 -5.57 -8.75
CA TRP A 36 0.12 -4.84 -8.99
C TRP A 36 1.36 -5.63 -8.54
N ASN A 37 2.53 -5.33 -9.12
CA ASN A 37 3.72 -6.13 -8.91
C ASN A 37 4.93 -5.40 -8.31
N ASN A 38 5.18 -4.16 -8.71
CA ASN A 38 6.26 -3.34 -8.14
C ASN A 38 5.75 -1.91 -8.03
N VAL A 39 5.53 -1.45 -6.82
CA VAL A 39 4.91 -0.14 -6.63
C VAL A 39 5.60 0.64 -5.55
N GLU A 40 5.88 1.90 -5.89
CA GLU A 40 6.34 2.89 -4.94
C GLU A 40 5.27 3.98 -4.80
N MET A 41 4.79 4.14 -3.58
CA MET A 41 3.74 5.08 -3.20
C MET A 41 4.25 6.03 -2.13
N GLU A 42 4.25 7.33 -2.44
CA GLU A 42 4.74 8.33 -1.49
C GLU A 42 3.66 8.84 -0.53
N GLN A 43 2.50 9.25 -1.04
CA GLN A 43 1.39 9.79 -0.24
C GLN A 43 0.04 9.24 -0.70
N CYS A 44 -0.59 8.43 0.15
CA CYS A 44 -1.93 7.88 -0.04
C CYS A 44 -2.95 8.47 0.93
N GLU A 45 -4.18 8.75 0.46
CA GLU A 45 -5.33 8.99 1.33
C GLU A 45 -6.53 8.13 0.90
N ASN A 46 -7.06 7.32 1.83
CA ASN A 46 -8.19 6.40 1.67
C ASN A 46 -8.03 5.39 0.51
N GLU A 47 -7.46 4.22 0.80
CA GLU A 47 -7.21 3.22 -0.24
C GLU A 47 -7.79 1.84 0.04
N ALA A 48 -8.15 1.14 -1.03
CA ALA A 48 -8.45 -0.28 -1.00
C ALA A 48 -7.57 -1.05 -1.99
N MET A 49 -6.69 -1.90 -1.47
CA MET A 49 -5.71 -2.69 -2.23
C MET A 49 -5.93 -4.18 -2.06
N TRP A 50 -5.81 -4.95 -3.16
CA TRP A 50 -6.32 -6.32 -3.16
C TRP A 50 -5.38 -7.48 -3.53
N LYS A 51 -4.36 -7.24 -4.37
CA LYS A 51 -3.27 -8.19 -4.64
C LYS A 51 -2.03 -7.45 -5.11
N TRP A 52 -1.01 -7.44 -4.29
CA TRP A 52 0.20 -6.69 -4.57
C TRP A 52 1.46 -7.49 -4.22
N ASN A 53 2.51 -7.26 -4.99
CA ASN A 53 3.85 -7.73 -4.69
C ASN A 53 4.79 -6.53 -4.61
N ASN A 54 5.88 -6.64 -3.84
CA ASN A 54 6.97 -5.67 -3.76
C ASN A 54 6.50 -4.21 -3.62
N VAL A 55 5.97 -3.90 -2.45
CA VAL A 55 5.32 -2.62 -2.18
C VAL A 55 6.19 -1.76 -1.28
N LYS A 56 6.34 -0.48 -1.63
CA LYS A 56 6.89 0.53 -0.72
C LYS A 56 5.91 1.68 -0.56
N MET A 57 5.53 1.95 0.68
CA MET A 57 4.62 3.04 1.05
C MET A 57 5.26 3.92 2.11
N CYS A 58 5.30 5.23 1.85
CA CYS A 58 5.91 6.19 2.75
C CYS A 58 4.93 6.82 3.73
N GLN A 59 3.76 7.28 3.28
CA GLN A 59 2.79 7.98 4.10
C GLN A 59 1.37 7.66 3.64
N CYS A 60 0.61 6.92 4.44
CA CYS A 60 -0.75 6.55 4.04
C CYS A 60 -1.77 6.65 5.18
N GLU A 61 -2.97 7.09 4.84
CA GLU A 61 -4.08 7.29 5.77
C GLU A 61 -5.29 6.47 5.36
N ASN A 62 -5.84 5.68 6.29
CA ASN A 62 -7.02 4.82 6.10
C ASN A 62 -6.89 3.82 4.94
N GLU A 63 -6.15 2.74 5.14
CA GLU A 63 -5.99 1.72 4.10
C GLU A 63 -6.65 0.40 4.45
N ALA A 64 -7.29 -0.20 3.44
CA ALA A 64 -7.76 -1.57 3.48
C ALA A 64 -6.94 -2.41 2.52
N MET A 65 -6.19 -3.32 3.10
CA MET A 65 -5.18 -4.09 2.43
C MET A 65 -5.53 -5.60 2.49
N TRP A 66 -5.65 -6.26 1.34
CA TRP A 66 -5.71 -7.72 1.19
C TRP A 66 -4.59 -8.32 0.31
N LYS A 67 -3.96 -9.42 0.75
CA LYS A 67 -2.97 -10.23 0.02
C LYS A 67 -1.74 -9.49 -0.52
N PHE A 68 -0.68 -9.49 0.27
CA PHE A 68 0.58 -8.83 -0.05
C PHE A 68 1.80 -9.69 0.22
N GLU A 69 2.83 -9.45 -0.58
CA GLU A 69 4.15 -10.07 -0.44
C GLU A 69 5.25 -9.01 -0.57
N ASN A 70 6.20 -9.02 0.37
CA ASN A 70 7.36 -8.13 0.44
C ASN A 70 7.00 -6.65 0.52
N GLU A 71 6.71 -6.18 1.72
CA GLU A 71 6.27 -4.80 1.94
C GLU A 71 7.20 -4.01 2.85
N ALA A 72 7.33 -2.72 2.55
CA ALA A 72 7.94 -1.75 3.44
C ALA A 72 7.01 -0.54 3.61
N MET A 73 6.51 -0.34 4.82
CA MET A 73 5.63 0.76 5.19
C MET A 73 6.27 1.64 6.27
N TRP A 74 6.26 2.96 6.07
CA TRP A 74 7.03 3.88 6.94
C TRP A 74 6.21 4.71 7.92
N LYS A 75 5.06 5.24 7.50
CA LYS A 75 4.11 5.97 8.34
C LYS A 75 2.72 5.66 7.87
N TRP A 76 1.90 5.12 8.74
CA TRP A 76 0.53 4.78 8.40
C TRP A 76 -0.42 4.93 9.57
N SER A 77 -1.68 5.24 9.27
CA SER A 77 -2.75 5.32 10.26
C SER A 77 -4.01 4.63 9.74
N ASN A 78 -4.73 3.97 10.64
CA ASN A 78 -5.98 3.25 10.37
C ASN A 78 -5.88 2.20 9.26
N VAL A 79 -4.87 1.32 9.31
CA VAL A 79 -4.71 0.27 8.29
C VAL A 79 -5.29 -1.06 8.77
N LYS A 80 -5.96 -1.75 7.84
CA LYS A 80 -6.42 -3.13 8.00
C LYS A 80 -5.71 -4.00 6.97
N MET A 81 -4.89 -4.94 7.43
CA MET A 81 -4.18 -5.89 6.58
C MET A 81 -4.73 -7.31 6.75
N CYS A 82 -4.84 -8.03 5.65
CA CYS A 82 -5.21 -9.44 5.64
C CYS A 82 -4.32 -10.22 4.68
N GLN A 83 -3.66 -11.27 5.17
CA GLN A 83 -2.75 -12.14 4.44
C GLN A 83 -1.53 -11.40 3.92
N CYS A 84 -0.53 -11.26 4.76
CA CYS A 84 0.73 -10.63 4.43
C CYS A 84 1.95 -11.51 4.70
N GLU A 85 2.98 -11.33 3.87
CA GLU A 85 4.26 -12.02 3.99
C GLU A 85 5.44 -11.07 3.80
N ASN A 86 6.44 -11.16 4.69
CA ASN A 86 7.68 -10.38 4.66
C ASN A 86 7.46 -8.86 4.71
N GLU A 87 6.92 -8.36 5.83
CA GLU A 87 6.66 -6.93 6.00
C GLU A 87 7.68 -6.27 6.93
N ALA A 88 8.01 -5.02 6.62
CA ALA A 88 8.69 -4.10 7.51
C ALA A 88 7.82 -2.86 7.72
N MET A 89 7.35 -2.65 8.94
CA MET A 89 6.40 -1.58 9.28
C MET A 89 6.96 -0.65 10.35
N TRP A 90 7.07 0.63 10.02
CA TRP A 90 7.51 1.67 10.94
C TRP A 90 6.37 2.65 11.23
N LYS A 91 6.36 3.21 12.45
CA LYS A 91 5.47 4.29 12.91
C LYS A 91 3.99 4.12 12.49
N PHE A 92 3.26 3.39 13.31
CA PHE A 92 1.84 3.09 13.13
C PHE A 92 1.03 3.48 14.37
N GLU A 93 -0.27 3.71 14.19
CA GLU A 93 -1.20 4.05 15.28
C GLU A 93 -2.32 3.02 15.43
N ASN A 94 -3.21 2.93 14.44
CA ASN A 94 -4.39 2.06 14.46
C ASN A 94 -4.25 0.93 13.44
N GLU A 95 -4.09 -0.28 13.95
CA GLU A 95 -3.75 -1.48 13.20
C GLU A 95 -4.78 -2.58 13.41
N ALA A 96 -5.14 -3.28 12.33
CA ALA A 96 -5.71 -4.62 12.43
C ALA A 96 -5.07 -5.54 11.39
N MET A 97 -4.29 -6.53 11.84
CA MET A 97 -3.67 -7.54 10.98
C MET A 97 -4.31 -8.92 11.15
N TRP A 98 -4.52 -9.64 10.05
CA TRP A 98 -4.97 -11.03 10.07
C TRP A 98 -4.15 -11.93 9.14
N LYS A 99 -3.53 -12.98 9.71
CA LYS A 99 -2.61 -13.91 9.05
C LYS A 99 -1.38 -13.21 8.47
N TRP A 100 -0.28 -13.32 9.20
CA TRP A 100 0.97 -12.67 8.87
C TRP A 100 2.16 -13.61 9.03
N ASN A 101 3.16 -13.47 8.18
CA ASN A 101 4.42 -14.20 8.23
C ASN A 101 5.60 -13.23 8.08
N ASN A 102 6.65 -13.38 8.90
CA ASN A 102 7.89 -12.58 8.82
C ASN A 102 7.65 -11.05 8.89
N VAL A 103 6.85 -10.60 9.84
CA VAL A 103 6.58 -9.17 10.04
C VAL A 103 7.56 -8.58 11.06
N LYS A 104 8.18 -7.44 10.71
CA LYS A 104 9.02 -6.64 11.60
C LYS A 104 8.36 -5.29 11.83
N MET A 105 8.10 -4.96 13.09
CA MET A 105 7.45 -3.71 13.46
C MET A 105 8.36 -2.87 14.35
N CYS A 106 8.47 -1.56 14.08
CA CYS A 106 9.15 -0.62 14.96
C CYS A 106 8.28 0.63 15.13
N GLN A 107 7.87 0.88 16.38
CA GLN A 107 7.17 2.10 16.76
C GLN A 107 8.17 3.00 17.48
N CYS A 108 8.40 4.21 16.96
CA CYS A 108 9.03 5.27 17.75
C CYS A 108 7.91 6.19 18.23
N GLU A 109 7.39 5.92 19.42
CA GLU A 109 6.62 6.90 20.19
C GLU A 109 7.57 8.04 20.57
N ASN A 110 7.12 9.28 20.37
CA ASN A 110 7.70 10.45 21.04
C ASN A 110 6.97 10.67 22.36
#